data_AF-A0A960TXX0-F1
#
_entry.id   AF-A0A960TXX0-F1
#
_cell.length_a   1.000
_cell.length_b   1.000
_cell.length_c   1.000
_cell.angle_alpha   90.00
_cell.angle_beta   90.00
_cell.angle_gamma   90.00
#
_symmetry.space_group_name_H-M   'P 1'
#
loop_
_entity.id
_entity.type
_entity.pdbx_description
1 polymer ?
#
loop_
_entity_poly.entity_id
_entity_poly.type
_entity_poly.pdbx_seq_one_letter_code
_entity_poly.pdbx_strand_id
1 'polypeptide(L)'
;DIFETLFDEFQADLVNEFTDMSAHLPSSVEEYRRASASASRRMAAKIVEKRELALVFAREAPTIDHRFAEKWSDLQERFAQLARFFLEHATSNGFARPCDTNLVSRAIIGSAMYMSQLYLAGQIEDDPDKLIDELIDFAFSGIGPA
;
A
#
# COMPACT_ATOMS: atom_id res chain seq x y z
N ASP A 1 -9.90 -23.64 2.78
CA ASP A 1 -8.74 -24.28 2.14
C ASP A 1 -7.47 -23.72 2.80
N ILE A 2 -6.39 -24.49 2.98
CA ILE A 2 -5.16 -24.03 3.66
C ILE A 2 -4.60 -22.79 2.97
N PHE A 3 -4.67 -22.76 1.63
CA PHE A 3 -4.19 -21.63 0.83
C PHE A 3 -4.97 -20.33 1.11
N GLU A 4 -6.28 -20.43 1.30
CA GLU A 4 -7.12 -19.27 1.64
C GLU A 4 -6.84 -18.76 3.04
N THR A 5 -6.65 -19.65 4.02
CA THR A 5 -6.31 -19.27 5.39
C THR A 5 -4.97 -18.54 5.43
N LEU A 6 -3.97 -19.04 4.69
CA LEU A 6 -2.69 -18.35 4.56
C LEU A 6 -2.82 -16.98 3.90
N PHE A 7 -3.70 -16.84 2.90
CA PHE A 7 -3.97 -15.55 2.28
C PHE A 7 -4.63 -14.58 3.26
N ASP A 8 -5.66 -15.03 4.00
CA ASP A 8 -6.38 -14.19 4.95
C ASP A 8 -5.48 -13.72 6.10
N GLU A 9 -4.61 -14.60 6.62
CA GLU A 9 -3.59 -14.26 7.62
C GLU A 9 -2.56 -13.26 7.07
N PHE A 10 -2.06 -13.51 5.86
CA PHE A 10 -1.15 -12.58 5.18
C PHE A 10 -1.79 -11.20 4.98
N GLN A 11 -3.05 -11.18 4.56
CA GLN A 11 -3.81 -9.95 4.33
C GLN A 11 -4.00 -9.14 5.61
N ALA A 12 -4.40 -9.81 6.70
CA ALA A 12 -4.56 -9.19 8.01
C ALA A 12 -3.23 -8.63 8.53
N ASP A 13 -2.14 -9.38 8.37
CA ASP A 13 -0.81 -8.95 8.76
C ASP A 13 -0.36 -7.67 8.06
N LEU A 14 -0.66 -7.50 6.77
CA LEU A 14 -0.26 -6.31 6.03
C LEU A 14 -1.11 -5.09 6.40
N VAL A 15 -2.43 -5.26 6.54
CA VAL A 15 -3.34 -4.15 6.90
C VAL A 15 -3.04 -3.64 8.31
N ASN A 16 -2.70 -4.53 9.23
CA ASN A 16 -2.38 -4.18 10.62
C ASN A 16 -1.21 -3.21 10.76
N GLU A 17 -0.33 -3.10 9.75
CA GLU A 17 0.80 -2.16 9.79
C GLU A 17 0.39 -0.68 9.77
N PHE A 18 -0.86 -0.40 9.39
CA PHE A 18 -1.42 0.95 9.33
C PHE A 18 -2.36 1.27 10.50
N THR A 19 -2.58 0.32 11.42
CA THR A 19 -3.47 0.51 12.57
C THR A 19 -3.02 1.66 13.46
N ASP A 20 -1.71 1.78 13.74
CA ASP A 20 -1.19 2.85 14.59
C ASP A 20 -1.42 4.24 14.00
N MET A 21 -1.24 4.39 12.68
CA MET A 21 -1.49 5.63 11.95
C MET A 21 -2.99 5.96 11.91
N SER A 22 -3.84 4.94 11.88
CA SER A 22 -5.30 5.10 11.95
C SER A 22 -5.77 5.51 13.36
N ALA A 23 -5.10 5.03 14.41
CA ALA A 23 -5.38 5.36 15.79
C ALA A 23 -4.87 6.76 16.19
N HIS A 24 -3.77 7.20 15.57
CA HIS A 24 -3.13 8.50 15.83
C HIS A 24 -2.97 9.26 14.51
N LEU A 25 -4.05 9.92 14.08
CA LEU A 25 -4.05 10.65 12.83
C LEU A 25 -2.96 11.74 12.81
N PRO A 26 -2.12 11.80 11.76
CA PRO A 26 -1.07 12.80 11.67
C PRO A 26 -1.61 14.23 11.62
N SER A 27 -0.90 15.16 12.25
CA SER A 27 -1.31 16.56 12.42
C SER A 27 -0.57 17.55 11.52
N SER A 28 0.35 17.06 10.68
CA SER A 28 1.07 17.87 9.68
C SER A 28 1.52 17.03 8.49
N VAL A 29 1.93 17.70 7.39
CA VAL A 29 2.49 17.04 6.20
C VAL A 29 3.70 16.17 6.55
N GLU A 30 4.60 16.68 7.39
CA GLU A 30 5.80 15.95 7.81
C GLU A 30 5.47 14.71 8.65
N GLU A 31 4.48 14.82 9.54
CA GLU A 31 4.00 13.66 10.29
C GLU A 31 3.35 12.62 9.37
N TYR A 32 2.61 13.07 8.36
CA TYR A 32 2.01 12.21 7.34
C TYR A 32 3.05 11.44 6.55
N ARG A 33 4.08 12.14 6.06
CA ARG A 33 5.20 11.56 5.33
C ARG A 33 5.90 10.51 6.18
N ARG A 34 6.28 10.86 7.41
CA ARG A 34 6.97 9.95 8.34
C ARG A 34 6.13 8.74 8.73
N ALA A 35 4.85 8.94 9.07
CA ALA A 35 3.94 7.85 9.46
C ALA A 35 3.70 6.89 8.30
N SER A 36 3.45 7.42 7.10
CA SER A 36 3.27 6.63 5.88
C SER A 36 4.53 5.82 5.58
N ALA A 37 5.71 6.44 5.64
CA ALA A 37 6.98 5.77 5.34
C ALA A 37 7.30 4.68 6.36
N SER A 38 7.02 4.93 7.63
CA SER A 38 7.18 3.93 8.69
C SER A 38 6.24 2.73 8.47
N ALA A 39 4.97 2.96 8.18
CA ALA A 39 3.99 1.89 7.91
C ALA A 39 4.33 1.10 6.64
N SER A 40 4.66 1.78 5.55
CA SER A 40 5.06 1.16 4.29
C SER A 40 6.34 0.32 4.43
N ARG A 41 7.33 0.77 5.21
CA ARG A 41 8.53 -0.04 5.50
C ARG A 41 8.22 -1.31 6.28
N ARG A 42 7.39 -1.24 7.32
CA ARG A 42 6.97 -2.45 8.06
C ARG A 42 6.20 -3.42 7.17
N MET A 43 5.30 -2.90 6.33
CA MET A 43 4.57 -3.70 5.34
C MET A 43 5.53 -4.36 4.34
N ALA A 44 6.49 -3.60 3.79
CA ALA A 44 7.49 -4.12 2.86
C ALA A 44 8.38 -5.19 3.51
N ALA A 45 8.80 -5.00 4.77
CA ALA A 45 9.57 -5.99 5.52
C ALA A 45 8.80 -7.31 5.64
N LYS A 46 7.50 -7.28 5.94
CA LYS A 46 6.64 -8.48 5.98
C LYS A 46 6.51 -9.15 4.60
N ILE A 47 6.39 -8.36 3.54
CA ILE A 47 6.35 -8.87 2.16
C ILE A 47 7.66 -9.57 1.79
N VAL A 48 8.81 -8.99 2.17
CA VAL A 48 10.14 -9.56 1.93
C VAL A 48 10.38 -10.81 2.77
N GLU A 49 9.97 -10.82 4.04
CA GLU A 49 10.04 -11.99 4.92
C GLU A 49 9.26 -13.18 4.33
N LYS A 50 8.08 -12.89 3.75
CA LYS A 50 7.20 -13.89 3.13
C LYS A 50 7.29 -13.87 1.59
N ARG A 51 8.46 -13.55 1.02
CA ARG A 51 8.64 -13.26 -0.42
C ARG A 51 8.05 -14.31 -1.35
N GLU A 52 8.29 -15.59 -1.09
CA GLU A 52 7.79 -16.69 -1.94
C GLU A 52 6.26 -16.74 -1.94
N LEU A 53 5.65 -16.60 -0.76
CA LEU A 53 4.20 -16.57 -0.60
C LEU A 53 3.59 -15.33 -1.26
N ALA A 54 4.22 -14.16 -1.05
CA ALA A 54 3.81 -12.91 -1.68
C ALA A 54 3.89 -12.99 -3.21
N LEU A 55 4.91 -13.65 -3.76
CA LEU A 55 5.05 -13.91 -5.20
C LEU A 55 3.93 -14.80 -5.74
N VAL A 56 3.60 -15.88 -5.04
CA VAL A 56 2.50 -16.78 -5.41
C VAL A 56 1.20 -15.99 -5.46
N PHE A 57 0.89 -15.21 -4.42
CA PHE A 57 -0.32 -14.39 -4.42
C PHE A 57 -0.28 -13.30 -5.51
N ALA A 58 0.85 -12.62 -5.70
CA ALA A 58 0.92 -11.54 -6.67
C ALA A 58 0.85 -12.00 -8.14
N ARG A 59 1.35 -13.21 -8.46
CA ARG A 59 1.37 -13.75 -9.84
C ARG A 59 0.21 -14.68 -10.15
N GLU A 60 -0.10 -15.59 -9.24
CA GLU A 60 -1.01 -16.71 -9.51
C GLU A 60 -2.43 -16.42 -9.02
N ALA A 61 -2.64 -15.42 -8.15
CA ALA A 61 -3.99 -15.14 -7.63
C ALA A 61 -5.07 -14.95 -8.70
N PRO A 62 -4.84 -14.21 -9.80
CA PRO A 62 -5.85 -14.01 -10.83
C PRO A 62 -6.10 -15.28 -11.69
N THR A 63 -5.20 -16.26 -11.64
CA THR A 63 -5.18 -17.42 -12.53
C THR A 63 -5.57 -18.73 -11.83
N ILE A 64 -5.57 -18.77 -10.50
CA ILE A 64 -5.92 -19.96 -9.70
C ILE A 64 -7.41 -20.29 -9.81
N ASP A 65 -8.30 -19.39 -9.39
CA ASP A 65 -9.75 -19.51 -9.51
C ASP A 65 -10.46 -18.15 -9.32
N HIS A 66 -11.76 -18.07 -9.63
CA HIS A 66 -12.55 -16.84 -9.49
C HIS A 66 -12.61 -16.32 -8.05
N ARG A 67 -12.67 -17.22 -7.06
CA ARG A 67 -12.79 -16.87 -5.65
C ARG A 67 -11.51 -16.23 -5.12
N PHE A 68 -10.36 -16.67 -5.59
CA PHE A 68 -9.06 -16.12 -5.22
C PHE A 68 -8.80 -14.79 -5.93
N ALA A 69 -9.26 -14.65 -7.17
CA ALA A 69 -9.28 -13.36 -7.87
C ALA A 69 -10.14 -12.32 -7.11
N GLU A 70 -11.31 -12.74 -6.58
CA GLU A 70 -12.15 -11.90 -5.72
C GLU A 70 -11.41 -11.50 -4.42
N LYS A 71 -10.80 -12.46 -3.71
CA LYS A 71 -10.01 -12.17 -2.50
C LYS A 71 -8.85 -11.20 -2.74
N TRP A 72 -8.17 -11.34 -3.88
CA TRP A 72 -7.12 -10.41 -4.29
C TRP A 72 -7.67 -9.01 -4.58
N SER A 73 -8.79 -8.92 -5.30
CA SER A 73 -9.49 -7.65 -5.53
C SER A 73 -9.93 -7.00 -4.22
N ASP A 74 -10.44 -7.78 -3.26
CA ASP A 74 -10.82 -7.31 -1.93
C ASP A 74 -9.62 -6.74 -1.15
N LEU A 75 -8.43 -7.32 -1.32
CA LEU A 75 -7.21 -6.77 -0.72
C LEU A 75 -6.90 -5.37 -1.26
N GLN A 76 -6.91 -5.23 -2.57
CA GLN A 76 -6.64 -3.96 -3.23
C GLN A 76 -7.67 -2.91 -2.82
N GLU A 77 -8.95 -3.30 -2.73
CA GLU A 77 -10.03 -2.43 -2.28
C GLU A 77 -9.85 -2.00 -0.82
N ARG A 78 -9.48 -2.90 0.09
CA ARG A 78 -9.20 -2.54 1.51
C ARG A 78 -8.08 -1.52 1.63
N PHE A 79 -6.98 -1.71 0.90
CA PHE A 79 -5.90 -0.71 0.88
C PHE A 79 -6.36 0.61 0.25
N ALA A 80 -7.19 0.58 -0.81
CA ALA A 80 -7.70 1.79 -1.45
C ALA A 80 -8.64 2.57 -0.51
N GLN A 81 -9.43 1.88 0.32
CA GLN A 81 -10.27 2.48 1.36
C GLN A 81 -9.43 3.13 2.46
N LEU A 82 -8.38 2.44 2.91
CA LEU A 82 -7.45 2.98 3.91
C LEU A 82 -6.72 4.22 3.40
N ALA A 83 -6.18 4.17 2.18
CA ALA A 83 -5.54 5.32 1.53
C ALA A 83 -6.53 6.47 1.33
N ARG A 84 -7.78 6.17 0.97
CA ARG A 84 -8.85 7.17 0.86
C ARG A 84 -9.13 7.85 2.18
N PHE A 85 -9.27 7.09 3.27
CA PHE A 85 -9.49 7.64 4.61
C PHE A 85 -8.39 8.64 5.00
N PHE A 86 -7.12 8.28 4.80
CA PHE A 86 -6.00 9.18 5.08
C PHE A 86 -5.96 10.41 4.16
N LEU A 87 -6.31 10.24 2.89
CA LEU A 87 -6.34 11.33 1.91
C LEU A 87 -7.51 12.30 2.17
N GLU A 88 -8.68 11.81 2.59
CA GLU A 88 -9.81 12.64 3.03
C GLU A 88 -9.45 13.47 4.26
N HIS A 89 -8.76 12.88 5.23
CA HIS A 89 -8.25 13.63 6.38
C HIS A 89 -7.19 14.67 5.97
N ALA A 90 -6.23 14.30 5.12
CA ALA A 90 -5.17 15.20 4.67
C ALA A 90 -5.72 16.39 3.86
N THR A 91 -6.69 16.16 2.98
CA THR A 91 -7.34 17.22 2.20
C THR A 91 -8.20 18.13 3.06
N SER A 92 -8.95 17.58 4.02
CA SER A 92 -9.80 18.37 4.94
C SER A 92 -9.01 19.31 5.84
N ASN A 93 -7.76 18.95 6.17
CA ASN A 93 -6.86 19.76 7.00
C ASN A 93 -5.87 20.60 6.19
N GLY A 94 -5.97 20.62 4.85
CA GLY A 94 -5.08 21.40 3.99
C GLY A 94 -3.66 20.87 3.85
N PHE A 95 -3.41 19.61 4.23
CA PHE A 95 -2.12 18.93 4.07
C PHE A 95 -1.91 18.34 2.68
N ALA A 96 -3.00 18.12 1.94
CA ALA A 96 -2.98 17.68 0.56
C ALA A 96 -3.87 18.58 -0.30
N ARG A 97 -3.52 18.73 -1.58
CA ARG A 97 -4.35 19.45 -2.55
C ARG A 97 -5.75 18.80 -2.64
N PRO A 98 -6.83 19.57 -2.79
CA PRO A 98 -8.15 19.02 -3.07
C PRO A 98 -8.12 18.12 -4.31
N CYS A 99 -8.70 16.93 -4.20
CA CYS A 99 -8.78 15.96 -5.29
C CYS A 99 -9.97 15.01 -5.09
N ASP A 100 -10.29 14.23 -6.13
CA ASP A 100 -11.21 13.10 -5.98
C ASP A 100 -10.52 11.98 -5.19
N THR A 101 -10.80 11.91 -3.90
CA THR A 101 -10.11 11.00 -2.97
C THR A 101 -10.35 9.54 -3.30
N ASN A 102 -11.47 9.20 -3.95
CA ASN A 102 -11.79 7.83 -4.35
C ASN A 102 -10.97 7.39 -5.59
N LEU A 103 -10.82 8.27 -6.58
CA LEU A 103 -9.98 7.97 -7.75
C LEU A 103 -8.50 7.97 -7.40
N VAL A 104 -8.04 8.97 -6.63
CA VAL A 104 -6.63 9.12 -6.29
C VAL A 104 -6.14 8.00 -5.38
N SER A 105 -6.93 7.55 -4.40
CA SER A 105 -6.53 6.44 -3.53
C SER A 105 -6.31 5.13 -4.31
N ARG A 106 -7.19 4.82 -5.27
CA ARG A 106 -7.03 3.66 -6.17
C ARG A 106 -5.76 3.76 -7.01
N ALA A 107 -5.42 4.96 -7.50
CA ALA A 107 -4.19 5.18 -8.26
C ALA A 107 -2.92 5.01 -7.41
N ILE A 108 -2.93 5.49 -6.16
CA ILE A 108 -1.83 5.31 -5.20
C ILE A 108 -1.60 3.82 -4.94
N ILE A 109 -2.67 3.08 -4.62
CA ILE A 109 -2.57 1.64 -4.34
C ILE A 109 -2.21 0.84 -5.58
N GLY A 110 -2.77 1.17 -6.75
CA GLY A 110 -2.40 0.53 -8.01
C GLY A 110 -0.90 0.67 -8.31
N SER A 111 -0.35 1.87 -8.11
CA SER A 111 1.09 2.13 -8.27
C SER A 111 1.92 1.31 -7.29
N ALA A 112 1.56 1.32 -5.99
CA ALA A 112 2.27 0.56 -4.97
C ALA A 112 2.25 -0.97 -5.24
N MET A 113 1.10 -1.50 -5.65
CA MET A 113 0.94 -2.92 -6.01
C MET A 113 1.79 -3.30 -7.22
N TYR A 114 1.80 -2.46 -8.26
CA TYR A 114 2.62 -2.68 -9.45
C TYR A 114 4.11 -2.65 -9.12
N MET A 115 4.57 -1.65 -8.37
CA MET A 115 5.98 -1.57 -7.96
C MET A 115 6.39 -2.76 -7.08
N SER A 116 5.50 -3.21 -6.18
CA SER A 116 5.73 -4.41 -5.36
C SER A 116 5.87 -5.67 -6.23
N GLN A 117 5.04 -5.82 -7.26
CA GLN A 117 5.12 -6.93 -8.22
C GLN A 117 6.46 -6.93 -8.98
N LEU A 118 6.89 -5.77 -9.49
CA LEU A 118 8.17 -5.63 -10.19
C LEU A 118 9.35 -5.98 -9.27
N TYR A 119 9.33 -5.47 -8.03
CA TYR A 119 10.35 -5.76 -7.02
C TYR A 119 10.40 -7.25 -6.67
N LEU A 120 9.25 -7.85 -6.37
CA LEU A 120 9.14 -9.28 -6.07
C LEU A 120 9.61 -10.15 -7.24
N ALA A 121 9.31 -9.74 -8.48
CA ALA A 121 9.78 -10.43 -9.68
C ALA A 121 11.28 -10.25 -9.97
N GLY A 122 12.00 -9.43 -9.20
CA GLY A 122 13.41 -9.12 -9.43
C GLY A 122 13.64 -8.24 -10.67
N GLN A 123 12.61 -7.49 -11.10
CA GLN A 123 12.69 -6.56 -12.24
C GLN A 123 13.13 -5.15 -11.81
N ILE A 124 13.13 -4.89 -10.50
CA ILE A 124 13.71 -3.71 -9.86
C ILE A 124 14.74 -4.21 -8.85
N GLU A 125 15.97 -3.74 -8.97
CA GLU A 125 17.09 -4.08 -8.08
C GLU A 125 17.42 -2.97 -7.07
N ASP A 126 16.67 -1.87 -7.10
CA ASP A 126 16.80 -0.79 -6.12
C ASP A 126 16.49 -1.25 -4.68
N ASP A 127 17.05 -0.51 -3.73
CA ASP A 127 16.73 -0.66 -2.31
C ASP A 127 15.23 -0.44 -2.06
N PRO A 128 14.50 -1.39 -1.43
CA PRO A 128 13.08 -1.24 -1.13
C PRO A 128 12.79 0.00 -0.28
N ASP A 129 13.70 0.40 0.62
CA ASP A 129 13.51 1.61 1.44
C ASP A 129 13.53 2.87 0.57
N LYS A 130 14.44 2.92 -0.40
CA LYS A 130 14.52 4.03 -1.37
C LYS A 130 13.27 4.09 -2.25
N LEU A 131 12.78 2.94 -2.73
CA LEU A 131 11.54 2.88 -3.51
C LEU A 131 10.34 3.41 -2.71
N ILE A 132 10.25 3.05 -1.42
CA ILE A 132 9.20 3.53 -0.52
C ILE A 132 9.28 5.05 -0.34
N ASP A 133 10.49 5.57 -0.09
CA ASP A 133 10.69 7.01 0.09
C ASP A 133 10.29 7.79 -1.18
N GLU A 134 10.74 7.35 -2.36
CA GLU A 134 10.39 8.00 -3.64
C GLU A 134 8.88 7.97 -3.91
N LEU A 135 8.20 6.84 -3.65
CA LEU A 135 6.74 6.73 -3.83
C LEU A 135 5.97 7.66 -2.90
N ILE A 136 6.42 7.77 -1.65
CA ILE A 136 5.78 8.62 -0.64
C ILE A 136 6.05 10.08 -0.92
N ASP A 137 7.29 10.43 -1.24
CA ASP A 137 7.68 11.79 -1.60
C ASP A 137 6.92 12.27 -2.82
N PHE A 138 6.77 11.40 -3.83
CA PHE A 138 5.95 11.68 -4.99
C PHE A 138 4.46 11.85 -4.63
N ALA A 139 3.92 11.01 -3.75
CA ALA A 139 2.51 11.10 -3.32
C ALA A 139 2.19 12.40 -2.56
N PHE A 140 3.12 12.90 -1.73
CA PHE A 140 2.92 14.11 -0.93
C PHE A 140 3.36 15.40 -1.64
N SER A 141 4.41 15.34 -2.46
CA SER A 141 4.98 16.52 -3.14
C SER A 141 4.39 16.73 -4.53
N GLY A 142 3.85 15.68 -5.16
CA GLY A 142 3.29 15.72 -6.51
C GLY A 142 4.25 16.26 -7.57
N ILE A 143 3.68 16.65 -8.72
CA ILE A 143 4.36 17.45 -9.74
C ILE A 143 3.95 18.92 -9.49
N GLY A 144 4.67 19.60 -8.60
CA GLY A 144 4.51 21.03 -8.30
C GLY A 144 5.88 21.67 -8.04
N PRO A 145 6.07 22.98 -8.32
CA PRO A 145 7.40 23.57 -8.25
C PRO A 145 7.90 23.58 -6.81
N ALA A 146 9.17 23.22 -6.64
CA ALA A 146 9.95 23.39 -5.42
C ALA A 146 9.97 24.85 -4.94
#